data_AF-A0A183PV10-F1
#
_entry.id   AF-A0A183PV10-F1
#
_cell.length_a   1.000
_cell.length_b   1.000
_cell.length_c   1.000
_cell.angle_alpha   90.00
_cell.angle_beta   90.00
_cell.angle_gamma   90.00
#
_symmetry.space_group_name_H-M   'P 1'
#
loop_
_entity.id
_entity.type
_entity.pdbx_description
1 polymer ?
#
loop_
_entity_poly.entity_id
_entity_poly.type
_entity_poly.pdbx_seq_one_letter_code
_entity_poly.pdbx_strand_id
1 'polypeptide(L)'
;MSDFEAWNKLADLYLYECDYKHAAFCMEEMILSNPSNHLYYQRYAEIKYTEGGTENLELARAYYSQACLLCPNNLRSLYGLLLVSQ
;
A
#
# COMPACT_ATOMS: atom_id res chain seq x y z
N MET A 1 19.86 6.54 8.51
CA MET A 1 19.93 5.15 8.00
C MET A 1 18.75 4.44 8.65
N SER A 2 17.54 4.68 8.14
CA SER A 2 16.37 3.90 8.55
C SER A 2 16.42 2.61 7.76
N ASP A 3 16.43 1.47 8.42
CA ASP A 3 16.50 0.17 7.76
C ASP A 3 15.18 -0.12 7.03
N PHE A 4 15.07 0.34 5.79
CA PHE A 4 13.91 0.09 4.92
C PHE A 4 13.63 -1.41 4.76
N GLU A 5 14.67 -2.23 4.80
CA GLU A 5 14.55 -3.69 4.77
C GLU A 5 13.90 -4.23 6.06
N ALA A 6 14.21 -3.66 7.22
CA ALA A 6 13.60 -4.05 8.49
C ALA A 6 12.10 -3.69 8.51
N TRP A 7 11.73 -2.50 8.04
CA TRP A 7 10.32 -2.10 7.90
C TRP A 7 9.54 -2.99 6.94
N ASN A 8 10.14 -3.37 5.80
CA ASN A 8 9.50 -4.32 4.88
C ASN A 8 9.30 -5.70 5.53
N LYS A 9 10.32 -6.24 6.21
CA LYS A 9 10.20 -7.53 6.90
C LYS A 9 9.19 -7.49 8.04
N LEU A 10 9.10 -6.37 8.75
CA LEU A 10 8.12 -6.18 9.81
C LEU A 10 6.70 -6.12 9.25
N ALA A 11 6.48 -5.38 8.16
CA ALA A 11 5.19 -5.36 7.49
C ALA A 11 4.79 -6.76 6.97
N ASP A 12 5.74 -7.53 6.43
CA ASP A 12 5.49 -8.91 6.00
C ASP A 12 5.12 -9.85 7.16
N LEU A 13 5.73 -9.65 8.33
CA LEU A 13 5.39 -10.38 9.54
C LEU A 13 3.96 -10.04 10.00
N TYR A 14 3.60 -8.76 10.02
CA TYR A 14 2.23 -8.34 10.34
C TYR A 14 1.19 -8.87 9.36
N LEU A 15 1.52 -8.91 8.06
CA LEU A 15 0.64 -9.52 7.06
C LEU A 15 0.46 -11.02 7.28
N TYR A 16 1.51 -11.72 7.69
CA TYR A 16 1.43 -13.14 8.04
C TYR A 16 0.53 -13.39 9.27
N GLU A 17 0.52 -12.46 10.22
CA GLU A 17 -0.36 -12.50 11.40
C GLU A 17 -1.78 -11.94 11.13
N CYS A 18 -2.10 -11.56 9.89
CA CYS A 18 -3.34 -10.88 9.50
C CYS A 18 -3.58 -9.53 10.22
N ASP A 19 -2.52 -8.90 10.74
CA ASP A 19 -2.58 -7.60 11.39
C ASP A 19 -2.39 -6.46 10.38
N TYR A 20 -3.45 -6.19 9.61
CA TYR A 20 -3.42 -5.20 8.54
C TYR A 20 -3.19 -3.76 9.02
N LYS A 21 -3.58 -3.44 10.26
CA LYS A 21 -3.44 -2.09 10.81
C LYS A 21 -1.99 -1.74 11.05
N HIS A 22 -1.25 -2.65 11.70
CA HIS A 22 0.18 -2.45 11.93
C HIS A 22 0.98 -2.55 10.63
N ALA A 23 0.58 -3.43 9.70
CA ALA A 23 1.19 -3.49 8.38
C ALA A 23 1.01 -2.18 7.58
N ALA A 24 -0.19 -1.58 7.63
CA ALA A 24 -0.49 -0.30 6.98
C ALA A 24 0.36 0.84 7.58
N PHE A 25 0.49 0.88 8.91
CA PHE A 25 1.33 1.88 9.59
C PHE A 25 2.80 1.78 9.14
N CYS A 26 3.35 0.57 9.04
CA CYS A 26 4.72 0.37 8.54
C CYS A 26 4.90 0.92 7.12
N MET A 27 3.89 0.76 6.26
CA MET A 27 3.92 1.28 4.89
C MET A 27 3.80 2.80 4.84
N GLU A 28 3.03 3.44 5.73
CA GLU A 28 2.93 4.91 5.83
C GLU A 28 4.29 5.53 6.18
N GLU A 29 4.99 4.96 7.16
CA GLU A 29 6.34 5.42 7.54
C GLU A 29 7.34 5.28 6.38
N MET A 30 7.21 4.23 5.56
CA MET A 30 8.02 4.05 4.36
C MET A 30 7.67 5.05 3.25
N ILE A 31 6.39 5.38 3.08
CA ILE A 31 5.93 6.42 2.14
C ILE A 31 6.47 7.79 2.57
N LEU A 32 6.38 8.13 3.85
CA LEU A 32 6.92 9.38 4.40
C LEU A 32 8.44 9.48 4.19
N SER A 33 9.14 8.36 4.36
CA SER A 33 10.59 8.29 4.17
C SER A 33 11.02 8.36 2.71
N ASN A 34 10.23 7.82 1.77
CA ASN A 34 10.47 7.93 0.33
C ASN A 34 9.18 8.10 -0.49
N PRO A 35 8.70 9.35 -0.66
CA PRO A 35 7.46 9.66 -1.36
C PRO A 35 7.49 9.38 -2.88
N SER A 36 8.68 9.18 -3.46
CA SER A 36 8.84 8.95 -4.90
C SER A 36 8.62 7.49 -5.31
N ASN A 37 8.55 6.56 -4.34
CA ASN A 37 8.49 5.13 -4.63
C ASN A 37 7.03 4.65 -4.78
N HIS A 38 6.59 4.45 -6.02
CA HIS A 38 5.25 3.94 -6.34
C HIS A 38 4.93 2.56 -5.74
N LEU A 39 5.94 1.73 -5.43
CA LEU A 39 5.73 0.39 -4.87
C LEU A 39 5.13 0.45 -3.47
N TYR A 40 5.49 1.46 -2.67
CA TYR A 40 4.95 1.61 -1.31
C TYR A 40 3.48 2.02 -1.34
N TYR A 41 3.11 2.94 -2.23
CA TYR A 41 1.71 3.31 -2.46
C TYR A 41 0.87 2.12 -2.93
N GLN A 42 1.40 1.31 -3.86
CA GLN A 42 0.73 0.09 -4.31
C GLN A 42 0.50 -0.88 -3.13
N ARG A 43 1.55 -1.16 -2.36
CA ARG A 43 1.47 -2.14 -1.26
C ARG A 43 0.55 -1.67 -0.15
N TYR A 44 0.58 -0.38 0.21
CA TYR A 44 -0.38 0.20 1.16
C TYR A 44 -1.82 0.04 0.68
N ALA A 45 -2.08 0.31 -0.61
CA ALA A 45 -3.40 0.15 -1.19
C ALA A 45 -3.88 -1.31 -1.20
N GLU A 46 -2.98 -2.27 -1.42
CA GLU A 46 -3.29 -3.71 -1.32
C GLU A 46 -3.68 -4.11 0.10
N ILE A 47 -2.97 -3.61 1.11
CA ILE A 47 -3.27 -3.87 2.53
C ILE A 47 -4.63 -3.29 2.89
N LYS A 48 -4.91 -2.04 2.51
CA LYS A 48 -6.21 -1.40 2.78
C LYS A 48 -7.37 -2.05 2.04
N TYR A 49 -7.14 -2.50 0.81
CA TYR A 49 -8.12 -3.29 0.08
C TYR A 49 -8.44 -4.60 0.80
N THR A 50 -7.41 -5.27 1.33
CA THR A 50 -7.55 -6.55 2.06
C THR A 50 -8.20 -6.37 3.43
N GLU A 51 -7.93 -5.26 4.13
CA GLU A 51 -8.58 -4.89 5.39
C GLU A 51 -10.09 -4.75 5.22
N GLY A 52 -10.54 -4.31 4.03
CA GLY A 52 -11.95 -4.18 3.68
C GLY A 52 -12.66 -3.05 4.43
N GLY A 53 -13.95 -2.87 4.16
CA GLY A 53 -14.74 -1.74 4.67
C GLY A 53 -14.71 -0.54 3.71
N THR A 54 -15.80 0.22 3.68
CA THR A 54 -16.03 1.28 2.68
C THR A 54 -14.96 2.38 2.73
N GLU A 55 -14.56 2.80 3.93
CA GLU A 55 -13.54 3.85 4.11
C GLU A 55 -12.15 3.38 3.64
N ASN A 56 -11.79 2.13 3.95
CA ASN A 56 -10.51 1.56 3.53
C ASN A 56 -10.47 1.32 2.02
N LEU A 57 -11.59 0.99 1.38
CA LEU A 57 -11.69 0.89 -0.07
C LEU A 57 -11.50 2.26 -0.74
N GLU A 58 -12.10 3.32 -0.21
CA GLU A 58 -11.88 4.68 -0.73
C GLU A 58 -10.41 5.11 -0.60
N LEU A 59 -9.77 4.79 0.53
CA LEU A 59 -8.34 5.00 0.71
C LEU A 59 -7.53 4.19 -0.30
N ALA A 60 -7.77 2.88 -0.43
CA ALA A 60 -7.10 2.02 -1.39
C ALA A 60 -7.18 2.61 -2.82
N ARG A 61 -8.34 3.14 -3.22
CA ARG A 61 -8.51 3.82 -4.51
C ARG A 61 -7.59 5.02 -4.67
N ALA A 62 -7.52 5.89 -3.66
CA ALA A 62 -6.69 7.08 -3.67
C ALA A 62 -5.19 6.73 -3.73
N TYR A 63 -4.77 5.70 -3.00
CA TYR A 63 -3.37 5.27 -3.00
C TYR A 63 -2.98 4.53 -4.29
N TYR A 64 -3.87 3.74 -4.88
CA TYR A 64 -3.61 3.16 -6.20
C TYR A 64 -3.55 4.21 -7.31
N SER A 65 -4.41 5.24 -7.29
CA SER A 65 -4.34 6.32 -8.28
C SER A 65 -3.03 7.09 -8.15
N GLN A 66 -2.56 7.34 -6.93
CA GLN A 66 -1.26 7.95 -6.67
C GLN A 66 -0.10 7.08 -7.19
N ALA A 67 -0.15 5.76 -6.98
CA ALA A 67 0.84 4.84 -7.53
C ALA A 67 0.88 4.88 -9.07
N CYS A 68 -0.29 4.98 -9.73
CA CYS A 68 -0.39 5.11 -11.18
C CYS A 68 0.09 6.47 -11.70
N LEU A 69 -0.11 7.56 -10.94
CA LEU A 69 0.44 8.88 -11.30
C LEU A 69 1.96 8.87 -11.28
N LEU A 70 2.57 8.19 -10.30
CA LEU A 70 4.03 8.05 -10.20
C LEU A 70 4.59 7.10 -11.26
N CYS A 71 3.92 5.98 -11.52
CA CYS A 71 4.32 4.99 -12.52
C CYS A 71 3.11 4.47 -13.31
N PRO A 72 2.84 5.04 -14.50
CA PRO A 72 1.69 4.63 -15.33
C PRO A 72 1.78 3.19 -15.83
N ASN A 73 2.98 2.61 -15.86
CA ASN A 73 3.22 1.25 -16.37
C ASN A 73 3.08 0.17 -15.28
N ASN A 74 2.70 0.55 -14.05
CA ASN A 74 2.50 -0.42 -12.98
C ASN A 74 1.17 -1.16 -13.17
N LEU A 75 1.23 -2.31 -13.85
CA LEU A 75 0.07 -3.17 -14.12
C LEU A 75 -0.70 -3.55 -12.84
N ARG A 76 0.00 -3.74 -11.72
CA ARG A 76 -0.63 -4.13 -10.46
C ARG A 76 -1.49 -3.00 -9.89
N SER A 77 -1.00 -1.76 -9.91
CA SER A 77 -1.76 -0.60 -9.45
C SER A 77 -2.99 -0.34 -10.33
N LEU A 78 -2.87 -0.51 -11.65
CA LEU A 78 -4.00 -0.40 -12.58
C LEU A 78 -5.07 -1.46 -12.32
N TYR A 79 -4.65 -2.71 -12.07
CA TYR A 79 -5.58 -3.78 -11.70
C TYR A 79 -6.24 -3.51 -10.35
N GLY A 80 -5.49 -3.00 -9.37
CA GLY A 80 -6.01 -2.57 -8.08
C GLY A 80 -7.09 -1.50 -8.19
N LEU A 81 -6.89 -0.48 -9.04
CA LEU A 81 -7.92 0.53 -9.33
C LEU A 81 -9.20 -0.08 -9.88
N LEU A 82 -9.08 -1.03 -10.81
CA LEU A 82 -10.24 -1.71 -11.38
C LEU A 82 -11.00 -2.50 -10.31
N LEU A 83 -10.30 -3.25 -9.45
CA LEU A 83 -10.91 -4.03 -8.37
C LEU A 83 -11.62 -3.17 -7.33
N VAL A 84 -11.08 -1.99 -7.00
CA VAL A 84 -11.69 -1.07 -6.03
C VAL A 84 -12.88 -0.30 -6.63
N SER A 85 -12.98 -0.26 -7.95
CA SER A 85 -14.07 0.44 -8.65
C SER A 85 -15.35 -0.38 -8.86
N GLN A 86 -15.34 -1.67 -8.48
CA GLN A 86 -16.49 -2.58 -8.53
C GLN A 86 -17.34 -2.47 -7.27
#